data_AF-K1LXP3-F1
#
_entry.id   AF-K1LXP3-F1
#
_cell.length_a   1.000
_cell.length_b   1.000
_cell.length_c   1.000
_cell.angle_alpha   90.00
_cell.angle_beta   90.00
_cell.angle_gamma   90.00
#
_symmetry.space_group_name_H-M   'P 1'
#
loop_
_entity.id
_entity.type
_entity.pdbx_description
1 polymer ?
#
loop_
_entity_poly.entity_id
_entity_poly.type
_entity_poly.pdbx_seq_one_letter_code
_entity_poly.pdbx_strand_id
1 'polypeptide(L)'
;MVSYFLNVLKPNWGYNNAPTGIAIHLPELSHEVLAFRKVSCVVAGFRPTATLTTKETPVAVSEFAVYPNPAKDFVQIKTPEHGKYSFIMVNTLGQIVLNAVETKIPIHHLEKGIYYLSIVKDNTEIIGTKKVIIE
;
A
#
# COMPACT_ATOMS: atom_id res chain seq x y z
N MET A 1 3.07 -60.80 10.81
CA MET A 1 3.46 -60.81 12.24
C MET A 1 4.78 -61.55 12.36
N VAL A 2 5.92 -60.85 12.24
CA VAL A 2 7.23 -61.41 12.60
C VAL A 2 8.12 -60.28 13.13
N SER A 3 8.54 -60.47 14.38
CA SER A 3 9.53 -59.67 15.09
C SER A 3 10.93 -60.07 14.62
N TYR A 4 11.79 -59.11 14.28
CA TYR A 4 13.23 -59.33 14.15
C TYR A 4 14.00 -58.24 14.88
N PHE A 5 14.79 -58.70 15.86
CA PHE A 5 15.81 -57.99 16.60
C PHE A 5 16.84 -57.34 15.65
N LEU A 6 17.16 -56.06 15.87
CA LEU A 6 18.46 -55.49 15.50
C LEU A 6 18.97 -54.65 16.67
N ASN A 7 19.82 -55.28 17.47
CA ASN A 7 20.65 -54.63 18.47
C ASN A 7 22.03 -54.43 17.82
N VAL A 8 22.30 -53.23 17.32
CA VAL A 8 23.67 -52.79 16.95
C VAL A 8 23.83 -51.33 17.39
N LEU A 9 24.51 -51.19 18.55
CA LEU A 9 25.35 -50.08 18.99
C LEU A 9 24.80 -48.66 18.78
N LYS A 10 24.12 -48.12 19.80
CA LYS A 10 23.96 -46.67 19.97
C LYS A 10 25.33 -46.05 20.18
N PRO A 11 25.84 -45.15 19.32
CA PRO A 11 26.97 -44.32 19.71
C PRO A 11 26.42 -43.33 20.76
N ASN A 12 27.18 -43.05 21.81
CA ASN A 12 26.86 -41.96 22.73
C ASN A 12 27.12 -40.65 21.98
N TRP A 13 26.08 -40.02 21.42
CA TRP A 13 26.20 -38.74 20.75
C TRP A 13 26.23 -37.66 21.82
N GLY A 14 27.42 -37.14 22.13
CA GLY A 14 27.56 -35.90 22.86
C GLY A 14 27.14 -34.73 21.98
N TYR A 15 26.13 -33.98 22.40
CA TYR A 15 25.84 -32.68 21.81
C TYR A 15 26.72 -31.64 22.49
N ASN A 16 27.26 -30.69 21.73
CA ASN A 16 27.87 -29.52 22.35
C ASN A 16 26.78 -28.64 22.99
N ASN A 17 27.12 -27.90 24.05
CA ASN A 17 26.17 -27.03 24.78
C ASN A 17 25.73 -25.79 23.96
N ALA A 18 25.89 -25.81 22.63
CA ALA A 18 25.43 -24.75 21.75
C ALA A 18 23.91 -24.87 21.57
N PRO A 19 23.16 -23.75 21.49
CA PRO A 19 21.70 -23.77 21.40
C PRO A 19 21.15 -24.46 20.14
N THR A 20 22.02 -24.75 19.16
CA THR A 20 21.68 -25.45 17.92
C THR A 20 21.96 -26.96 17.96
N GLY A 21 22.59 -27.49 19.02
CA GLY A 21 22.82 -28.93 19.23
C GLY A 21 23.45 -29.63 18.03
N ILE A 22 24.74 -29.37 17.76
CA ILE A 22 25.44 -29.96 16.61
C ILE A 22 26.17 -31.23 17.08
N ALA A 23 26.05 -32.32 16.31
CA ALA A 23 26.78 -33.55 16.56
C ALA A 23 28.29 -33.35 16.27
N ILE A 24 29.13 -33.68 17.25
CA ILE A 24 30.59 -33.43 17.32
C ILE A 24 31.47 -34.09 16.23
N HIS A 25 30.91 -34.60 15.12
CA HIS A 25 31.68 -35.26 14.05
C HIS A 25 31.18 -34.98 12.61
N LEU A 26 30.32 -33.99 12.39
CA LEU A 26 30.08 -33.49 11.02
C LEU A 26 31.02 -32.32 10.73
N PRO A 27 31.61 -32.23 9.51
CA PRO A 27 32.41 -31.07 9.14
C PRO A 27 31.55 -29.81 9.32
N GLU A 28 32.02 -28.90 10.17
CA GLU A 28 31.35 -27.64 10.45
C GLU A 28 31.25 -26.84 9.14
N LEU A 29 30.09 -26.88 8.49
CA LEU A 29 29.78 -25.86 7.50
C LEU A 29 29.70 -24.53 8.23
N SER A 30 30.41 -23.52 7.72
CA SER A 30 30.45 -22.19 8.31
C SER A 30 29.02 -21.68 8.55
N HIS A 31 28.83 -20.91 9.63
CA HIS A 31 27.52 -20.37 10.03
C HIS A 31 26.75 -19.70 8.88
N GLU A 32 27.46 -19.13 7.91
CA GLU A 32 26.90 -18.49 6.72
C GLU A 32 26.22 -19.48 5.76
N VAL A 33 26.77 -20.68 5.57
CA VAL A 33 26.20 -21.68 4.65
C VAL A 33 24.92 -22.31 5.23
N LEU A 34 24.86 -22.48 6.55
CA LEU A 34 23.65 -22.92 7.25
C LEU A 34 22.55 -21.85 7.24
N ALA A 35 22.92 -20.57 7.33
CA ALA A 35 21.99 -19.46 7.18
C ALA A 35 21.39 -19.43 5.77
N PHE A 36 22.22 -19.54 4.73
CA PHE A 36 21.77 -19.47 3.33
C PHE A 36 20.81 -20.61 2.95
N ARG A 37 21.08 -21.84 3.44
CA ARG A 37 20.22 -23.01 3.18
C ARG A 37 18.83 -22.88 3.81
N LYS A 38 18.71 -22.16 4.93
CA LYS A 38 17.42 -21.90 5.60
C LYS A 38 16.60 -20.81 4.91
N VAL A 39 17.25 -19.84 4.27
CA VAL A 39 16.56 -18.70 3.61
C VAL A 39 16.12 -19.05 2.18
N SER A 40 16.84 -19.92 1.48
CA SER A 40 16.54 -20.28 0.08
C SER A 40 15.16 -20.93 -0.13
N CYS A 41 14.61 -21.65 0.86
CA CYS A 41 13.30 -22.30 0.75
C CYS A 41 12.14 -21.34 1.04
N VAL A 42 12.36 -20.36 1.94
CA VAL A 42 11.34 -19.37 2.32
C VAL A 42 11.10 -18.35 1.21
N VAL A 43 12.16 -17.95 0.50
CA VAL A 43 12.06 -16.97 -0.62
C VAL A 43 11.47 -17.61 -1.89
N ALA A 44 11.68 -18.91 -2.12
CA ALA A 44 11.14 -19.63 -3.27
C ALA A 44 9.60 -19.78 -3.27
N GLY A 45 8.95 -19.51 -2.13
CA GLY A 45 7.50 -19.58 -1.96
C GLY A 45 6.74 -18.28 -2.29
N PHE A 46 7.42 -17.16 -2.58
CA PHE A 46 6.74 -15.91 -2.91
C PHE A 46 6.20 -15.97 -4.35
N ARG A 47 4.99 -16.52 -4.49
CA ARG A 47 4.20 -16.49 -5.73
C ARG A 47 2.98 -15.59 -5.49
N PRO A 48 2.97 -14.33 -5.96
CA PRO A 48 1.75 -13.53 -5.89
C PRO A 48 0.66 -14.20 -6.74
N THR A 49 -0.35 -14.77 -6.09
CA THR A 49 -1.50 -15.44 -6.73
C THR A 49 -2.51 -14.45 -7.32
N ALA A 50 -2.35 -13.16 -7.01
CA ALA A 50 -3.19 -12.09 -7.52
C ALA A 50 -2.48 -11.37 -8.66
N THR A 51 -3.09 -11.39 -9.84
CA THR A 51 -2.76 -10.46 -10.92
C THR A 51 -3.46 -9.13 -10.65
N LEU A 52 -2.69 -8.05 -10.60
CA LEU A 52 -3.26 -6.70 -10.56
C LEU A 52 -3.91 -6.44 -11.91
N THR A 53 -5.24 -6.48 -11.96
CA THR A 53 -6.00 -6.12 -13.16
C THR A 53 -6.30 -4.63 -13.14
N THR A 54 -5.97 -3.94 -14.23
CA THR A 54 -6.33 -2.53 -14.43
C THR A 54 -7.66 -2.49 -15.16
N LYS A 55 -8.70 -2.00 -14.49
CA LYS A 55 -9.96 -1.66 -15.15
C LYS A 55 -9.79 -0.29 -15.80
N GLU A 56 -9.64 -0.27 -17.12
CA GLU A 56 -9.70 0.97 -17.89
C GLU A 56 -11.16 1.45 -17.93
N THR A 57 -11.52 2.34 -17.01
CA THR A 57 -12.74 3.12 -17.13
C THR A 57 -12.45 4.27 -18.08
N PRO A 58 -13.17 4.40 -19.21
CA PRO A 58 -13.11 5.62 -19.99
C PRO A 58 -13.66 6.73 -19.10
N VAL A 59 -12.76 7.48 -18.46
CA VAL A 59 -13.13 8.68 -17.73
C VAL A 59 -13.56 9.67 -18.80
N ALA A 60 -14.86 9.71 -19.07
CA ALA A 60 -15.46 10.88 -19.65
C ALA A 60 -15.16 12.00 -18.65
N VAL A 61 -14.09 12.75 -18.91
CA VAL A 61 -13.72 13.90 -18.10
C VAL A 61 -14.87 14.88 -18.30
N SER A 62 -15.90 14.75 -17.47
CA SER A 62 -16.92 15.79 -17.35
C SER A 62 -16.14 17.08 -17.12
N GLU A 63 -16.44 18.10 -17.93
CA GLU A 63 -15.76 19.39 -17.91
C GLU A 63 -16.05 20.09 -16.58
N PHE A 64 -15.39 19.67 -15.51
CA PHE A 64 -15.35 20.38 -14.25
C PHE A 64 -14.38 21.54 -14.40
N ALA A 65 -14.86 22.75 -14.13
CA ALA A 65 -14.02 23.92 -14.01
C ALA A 65 -13.88 24.30 -12.54
N VAL A 66 -12.66 24.60 -12.12
CA VAL A 66 -12.32 25.01 -10.76
C VAL A 66 -11.66 26.38 -10.85
N TYR A 67 -12.26 27.38 -10.22
CA TYR A 67 -11.84 28.78 -10.29
C TYR A 67 -12.13 29.53 -8.99
N PRO A 68 -11.41 30.60 -8.68
CA PRO A 68 -10.17 31.02 -9.33
C PRO A 68 -9.04 30.01 -9.07
N ASN A 69 -8.08 29.94 -9.98
CA ASN A 69 -6.83 29.20 -9.78
C ASN A 69 -5.70 30.05 -10.39
N PRO A 70 -4.81 30.66 -9.59
CA PRO A 70 -4.67 30.52 -8.13
C PRO A 70 -5.84 31.06 -7.30
N ALA A 71 -6.09 30.49 -6.12
CA ALA A 71 -7.19 30.82 -5.22
C ALA A 71 -6.67 31.44 -3.91
N LYS A 72 -7.43 32.38 -3.33
CA LYS A 72 -7.08 33.07 -2.08
C LYS A 72 -8.07 32.78 -0.96
N ASP A 73 -9.32 33.25 -1.11
CA ASP A 73 -10.32 33.15 -0.05
C ASP A 73 -11.26 31.95 -0.21
N PHE A 74 -11.62 31.64 -1.47
CA PHE A 74 -12.54 30.57 -1.82
C PHE A 74 -12.18 29.93 -3.16
N VAL A 75 -12.64 28.70 -3.33
CA VAL A 75 -12.63 27.97 -4.60
C VAL A 75 -14.06 27.68 -5.00
N GLN A 76 -14.39 27.90 -6.26
CA GLN A 76 -15.67 27.59 -6.85
C GLN A 76 -15.54 26.48 -7.91
N ILE A 77 -16.43 25.50 -7.83
CA ILE A 77 -16.51 24.41 -8.79
C ILE A 77 -17.76 24.58 -9.66
N LYS A 78 -17.59 24.57 -10.98
CA LYS A 78 -18.67 24.46 -11.95
C LYS A 78 -18.78 23.03 -12.43
N THR A 79 -19.96 22.44 -12.24
CA THR A 79 -20.30 21.09 -12.70
C THR A 79 -21.15 21.19 -13.97
N PRO A 80 -20.92 20.33 -14.99
CA PRO A 80 -21.69 20.36 -16.24
C PRO A 80 -23.10 19.78 -16.08
N GLU A 81 -23.28 18.82 -15.17
CA GLU A 81 -24.57 18.20 -14.87
C GLU A 81 -25.11 18.63 -13.49
N HIS A 82 -26.43 18.58 -13.34
CA HIS A 82 -27.08 18.66 -12.04
C HIS A 82 -26.98 17.30 -11.34
N GLY A 83 -26.44 17.29 -10.12
CA GLY A 83 -26.23 16.06 -9.36
C GLY A 83 -25.74 16.33 -7.94
N LYS A 84 -25.67 15.28 -7.12
CA LYS A 84 -25.05 15.35 -5.80
C LYS A 84 -23.55 15.12 -5.95
N TYR A 85 -22.79 16.16 -5.65
CA TYR A 85 -21.34 16.11 -5.68
C TYR A 85 -20.79 16.34 -4.29
N SER A 86 -19.73 15.61 -3.94
CA SER A 86 -18.87 15.91 -2.81
C SER A 86 -17.46 16.18 -3.28
N PHE A 87 -16.78 17.04 -2.55
CA PHE A 87 -15.47 17.58 -2.89
C PHE A 87 -14.51 17.26 -1.76
N ILE A 88 -13.42 16.58 -2.12
CA ILE A 88 -12.38 16.17 -1.20
C ILE A 88 -11.10 16.87 -1.63
N MET A 89 -10.50 17.63 -0.73
CA MET A 89 -9.21 18.28 -0.98
C MET A 89 -8.11 17.55 -0.23
N VAL A 90 -7.04 17.20 -0.94
CA VAL A 90 -5.85 16.57 -0.37
C VAL A 90 -4.61 17.42 -0.63
N ASN A 91 -3.70 17.46 0.34
CA ASN A 91 -2.40 18.11 0.18
C ASN A 91 -1.40 17.19 -0.57
N THR A 92 -0.19 17.69 -0.80
CA THR A 92 0.90 16.92 -1.46
C THR A 92 1.37 15.70 -0.67
N LEU A 93 1.06 15.62 0.63
CA LEU A 93 1.34 14.47 1.49
C LEU A 93 0.21 13.41 1.43
N GLY A 94 -0.86 13.66 0.67
CA GLY A 94 -2.03 12.78 0.58
C GLY A 94 -2.99 12.88 1.77
N GLN A 95 -2.82 13.87 2.65
CA GLN A 95 -3.72 14.09 3.78
C GLN A 95 -4.97 14.84 3.30
N ILE A 96 -6.14 14.40 3.76
CA ILE A 96 -7.41 15.10 3.51
C ILE A 96 -7.44 16.34 4.40
N VAL A 97 -7.47 17.50 3.76
CA VAL A 97 -7.51 18.80 4.45
C VAL A 97 -8.92 19.38 4.51
N LEU A 98 -9.80 18.99 3.58
CA LEU A 98 -11.16 19.51 3.50
C LEU A 98 -12.11 18.51 2.85
N ASN A 99 -13.33 18.44 3.38
CA ASN A 99 -14.48 17.78 2.79
C ASN A 99 -15.65 18.76 2.71
N ALA A 100 -16.24 18.93 1.54
CA ALA A 100 -17.39 19.81 1.33
C ALA A 100 -18.39 19.20 0.36
N VAL A 101 -19.65 19.61 0.48
CA VAL A 101 -20.73 19.28 -0.47
C VAL A 101 -21.10 20.51 -1.30
N GLU A 102 -20.76 21.70 -0.81
CA GLU A 102 -21.03 22.96 -1.49
C GLU A 102 -20.02 23.22 -2.61
N THR A 103 -20.50 23.84 -3.69
CA THR A 103 -19.67 24.21 -4.86
C THR A 103 -18.76 25.40 -4.59
N LYS A 104 -19.02 26.20 -3.54
CA LYS A 104 -18.18 27.30 -3.10
C LYS A 104 -17.56 26.92 -1.76
N ILE A 105 -16.24 26.72 -1.76
CA ILE A 105 -15.50 26.20 -0.62
C ILE A 105 -14.60 27.31 -0.08
N PRO A 106 -14.75 27.72 1.18
CA PRO A 106 -13.82 28.64 1.81
C PRO A 106 -12.48 27.96 2.10
N ILE A 107 -11.37 28.59 1.70
CA ILE A 107 -10.00 28.03 1.82
C ILE A 107 -9.05 28.90 2.66
N HIS A 108 -9.56 29.95 3.30
CA HIS A 108 -8.79 30.88 4.13
C HIS A 108 -8.00 30.25 5.29
N HIS A 109 -8.38 29.04 5.71
CA HIS A 109 -7.73 28.31 6.80
C HIS A 109 -6.62 27.36 6.32
N LEU A 110 -6.44 27.23 5.00
CA LEU A 110 -5.42 26.38 4.41
C LEU A 110 -4.14 27.17 4.17
N GLU A 111 -3.00 26.50 4.34
CA GLU A 111 -1.70 27.08 4.00
C GLU A 111 -1.55 27.25 2.48
N LYS A 112 -0.63 28.14 2.09
CA LYS A 112 -0.32 28.39 0.69
C LYS A 112 0.39 27.17 0.11
N GLY A 113 -0.03 26.74 -1.08
CA GLY A 113 0.55 25.55 -1.69
C GLY A 113 -0.29 24.90 -2.76
N ILE A 114 0.10 23.67 -3.11
CA ILE A 114 -0.56 22.87 -4.14
C ILE A 114 -1.46 21.85 -3.46
N TYR A 115 -2.70 21.78 -3.96
CA TYR A 115 -3.71 20.84 -3.48
C TYR A 115 -4.35 20.12 -4.67
N TYR A 116 -4.88 18.94 -4.39
CA TYR A 116 -5.66 18.16 -5.35
C TYR A 116 -7.10 18.09 -4.86
N LEU A 117 -8.01 18.58 -5.69
CA LEU A 117 -9.44 18.54 -5.45
C LEU A 117 -10.04 17.38 -6.24
N SER A 118 -10.49 16.36 -5.53
CA SER A 118 -11.24 15.24 -6.09
C SER A 118 -12.74 15.52 -6.03
N ILE A 119 -13.43 15.29 -7.14
CA ILE A 119 -14.88 15.38 -7.24
C ILE A 119 -15.45 13.96 -7.18
N VAL A 120 -16.42 13.76 -6.31
CA VAL A 120 -17.11 12.48 -6.11
C VAL A 120 -18.58 12.64 -6.48
N LYS A 121 -19.09 11.81 -7.39
CA LYS A 121 -20.51 11.74 -7.75
C LYS A 121 -21.22 10.76 -6.83
N ASP A 122 -22.37 11.17 -6.28
CA ASP A 122 -23.25 10.31 -5.48
C ASP A 122 -22.54 9.59 -4.30
N ASN A 123 -21.45 10.17 -3.79
CA ASN A 123 -20.60 9.62 -2.73
C ASN A 123 -19.99 8.23 -3.01
N THR A 124 -19.97 7.79 -4.26
CA THR A 124 -19.51 6.44 -4.63
C THR A 124 -18.35 6.46 -5.62
N GLU A 125 -18.38 7.36 -6.60
CA GLU A 125 -17.42 7.36 -7.70
C GLU A 125 -16.63 8.67 -7.79
N ILE A 126 -15.30 8.58 -7.81
CA ILE A 126 -14.42 9.71 -8.11
C ILE A 126 -14.44 9.92 -9.63
N ILE A 127 -15.09 11.00 -10.06
CA ILE A 127 -15.28 11.32 -11.49
C ILE A 127 -14.16 12.20 -12.05
N GLY A 128 -13.34 12.80 -11.19
CA GLY A 128 -12.22 13.62 -11.62
C GLY A 128 -11.41 14.19 -10.49
N THR A 129 -10.19 14.61 -10.79
CA THR A 129 -9.32 15.34 -9.86
C THR A 129 -8.72 16.55 -10.57
N LYS A 130 -8.69 17.70 -9.91
CA LYS A 130 -8.13 18.96 -10.41
C LYS A 130 -7.07 19.48 -9.45
N LYS A 131 -5.97 19.97 -10.00
CA LYS A 131 -4.93 20.66 -9.23
C LYS A 131 -5.35 22.11 -8.96
N VAL A 132 -5.21 22.54 -7.72
CA VAL A 132 -5.53 23.90 -7.26
C VAL A 132 -4.29 24.48 -6.57
N ILE A 133 -4.02 25.76 -6.82
CA ILE A 133 -2.92 26.51 -6.21
C ILE A 133 -3.54 27.52 -5.25
N ILE A 134 -3.15 27.48 -3.97
CA ILE A 134 -3.61 28.41 -2.92
C ILE A 134 -2.50 29.43 -2.62
N GLU A 135 -2.86 30.72 -2.57
CA GLU A 135 -1.98 31.88 -2.36
C GLU A 135 -2.19 32.65 -1.07
#